data_AF-A0A355BAM1-F1
#
_entry.id   AF-A0A355BAM1-F1
#
_cell.length_a   1.000
_cell.length_b   1.000
_cell.length_c   1.000
_cell.angle_alpha   90.00
_cell.angle_beta   90.00
_cell.angle_gamma   90.00
#
_symmetry.space_group_name_H-M   'P 1'
#
loop_
_entity.id
_entity.type
_entity.pdbx_description
1 polymer ?
#
loop_
_entity_poly.entity_id
_entity_poly.type
_entity_poly.pdbx_seq_one_letter_code
_entity_poly.pdbx_strand_id
1 'polypeptide(L)' 'MADGYATAFMVMDIEKSIAFIKNKPNLYVFFIYAATDGSVKQYKNKKFTSLE' A
#
# COMPACT_ATOMS: atom_id res chain seq x y z
N MET A 1 7.56 12.17 6.38
CA MET A 1 7.23 11.70 5.02
C MET A 1 6.21 10.57 5.02
N ALA A 2 6.35 9.54 5.86
CA ALA A 2 5.41 8.41 5.92
C ALA A 2 3.95 8.84 6.16
N ASP A 3 3.70 9.78 7.06
CA ASP A 3 2.36 10.29 7.38
C ASP A 3 1.63 10.86 6.14
N GLY A 4 2.28 11.74 5.38
CA GLY A 4 1.70 12.28 4.15
C GLY A 4 1.41 11.21 3.08
N TYR A 5 2.25 10.17 2.99
CA TYR A 5 1.96 9.02 2.13
C TYR A 5 0.76 8.21 2.64
N ALA A 6 0.66 7.98 3.96
CA ALA A 6 -0.49 7.29 4.54
C ALA A 6 -1.79 8.04 4.27
N THR A 7 -1.83 9.36 4.49
CA THR A 7 -3.00 10.19 4.14
C THR A 7 -3.33 10.12 2.66
N ALA A 8 -2.34 10.25 1.78
CA ALA A 8 -2.56 10.17 0.34
C ALA A 8 -3.10 8.80 -0.08
N PHE A 9 -2.57 7.70 0.47
CA PHE A 9 -3.01 6.34 0.17
C PHE A 9 -4.41 6.03 0.71
N MET A 10 -4.86 6.69 1.79
CA MET A 10 -6.24 6.56 2.29
C MET A 10 -7.27 7.26 1.40
N VAL A 11 -6.87 8.28 0.65
CA VAL A 11 -7.74 9.00 -0.30
C VAL A 11 -7.80 8.29 -1.66
N MET A 12 -6.75 7.56 -2.03
CA MET A 12 -6.64 6.88 -3.32
C MET A 12 -7.23 5.48 -3.31
N ASP A 13 -7.78 5.06 -4.46
CA ASP A 13 -8.15 3.66 -4.68
C ASP A 13 -6.95 2.72 -4.52
N ILE A 14 -7.17 1.54 -3.95
CA ILE A 14 -6.11 0.56 -3.67
C ILE A 14 -5.32 0.16 -4.93
N GLU A 15 -5.99 0.04 -6.08
CA GLU A 15 -5.35 -0.30 -7.35
C GLU A 15 -4.38 0.79 -7.83
N LYS A 16 -4.79 2.06 -7.68
CA LYS A 16 -3.95 3.23 -7.99
C LYS A 16 -2.77 3.32 -7.02
N SER A 17 -3.01 3.07 -5.75
CA SER A 17 -1.96 3.02 -4.70
C SER A 17 -0.89 1.97 -5.03
N ILE A 18 -1.30 0.76 -5.41
CA ILE A 18 -0.38 -0.31 -5.81
C ILE A 18 0.41 0.06 -7.08
N ALA A 19 -0.26 0.63 -8.10
CA ALA A 19 0.40 1.07 -9.32
C ALA A 19 1.45 2.17 -9.06
N PHE A 20 1.14 3.12 -8.19
CA PHE A 20 2.07 4.19 -7.81
C PHE A 20 3.35 3.66 -7.15
N ILE A 21 3.22 2.66 -6.25
CA ILE A 21 4.35 2.09 -5.52
C ILE A 21 5.29 1.31 -6.45
N LYS A 22 4.78 0.69 -7.53
CA LYS A 22 5.62 -0.01 -8.52
C LYS A 22 6.70 0.90 -9.12
N ASN A 23 6.43 2.21 -9.22
CA ASN A 23 7.36 3.21 -9.73
C ASN A 23 8.23 3.86 -8.64
N LYS A 24 8.12 3.42 -7.38
CA LYS A 24 8.82 3.97 -6.20
C LYS A 24 9.54 2.84 -5.45
N PRO A 25 10.66 2.31 -5.97
CA PRO A 25 11.33 1.12 -5.42
C PRO A 25 11.88 1.30 -3.99
N ASN A 26 12.01 2.55 -3.53
CA ASN A 26 12.56 2.88 -2.20
C ASN A 26 11.49 3.01 -1.10
N LEU A 27 10.20 2.83 -1.42
CA LEU A 27 9.15 2.87 -0.42
C LEU A 27 8.91 1.48 0.16
N TYR A 28 8.75 1.41 1.47
CA TYR A 28 8.32 0.23 2.20
C TYR A 28 6.84 0.43 2.51
N VAL A 29 5.98 -0.47 2.01
CA VAL A 29 4.53 -0.30 2.14
C VAL A 29 3.88 -1.62 2.53
N PHE A 30 3.01 -1.53 3.53
CA PHE A 30 2.09 -2.57 3.92
C PHE A 30 0.69 -1.98 4.01
N PHE A 31 -0.21 -2.43 3.14
CA PHE A 31 -1.63 -2.06 3.16
C PHE A 31 -2.45 -3.15 3.83
N ILE A 32 -3.36 -2.70 4.68
CA ILE A 32 -4.47 -3.49 5.20
C ILE A 32 -5.74 -2.73 4.78
N TYR A 33 -6.62 -3.39 4.04
CA TYR A 33 -7.80 -2.74 3.46
C TYR A 33 -9.00 -3.70 3.43
N ALA A 34 -10.21 -3.13 3.49
CA ALA A 34 -11.44 -3.87 3.30
C ALA A 34 -11.72 -4.02 1.80
N ALA A 35 -12.00 -5.25 1.36
CA ALA A 35 -12.50 -5.52 0.03
C ALA A 35 -14.01 -5.26 -0.06
N THR A 36 -14.52 -5.25 -1.29
CA THR A 36 -15.95 -5.00 -1.59
C THR A 36 -16.90 -6.01 -0.95
N ASP A 37 -16.41 -7.22 -0.65
CA ASP A 37 -17.15 -8.30 0.03
C ASP A 37 -17.07 -8.20 1.57
N GLY A 38 -16.46 -7.15 2.11
CA GLY A 38 -16.24 -6.97 3.54
C GLY A 38 -15.05 -7.77 4.11
N SER A 39 -14.35 -8.55 3.29
CA SER A 39 -13.15 -9.27 3.74
C SER A 39 -11.98 -8.32 3.95
N VAL A 40 -11.17 -8.58 4.97
CA VAL A 40 -9.91 -7.83 5.19
C VAL A 40 -8.83 -8.47 4.33
N LYS A 41 -8.22 -7.66 3.45
CA LYS A 41 -7.11 -8.05 2.60
C LYS A 41 -5.85 -7.30 2.98
N GLN A 42 -4.73 -7.89 2.60
CA GLN A 42 -3.40 -7.39 2.89
C GLN A 42 -2.58 -7.32 1.61
N TYR A 43 -1.76 -6.28 1.48
CA TYR A 43 -0.80 -6.15 0.39
C TYR A 43 0.53 -5.65 0.93
N LYS A 44 1.61 -6.39 0.65
CA LYS A 44 2.99 -6.00 0.94
C LYS A 44 3.73 -5.82 -0.38
N ASN A 45 4.53 -4.77 -0.51
CA ASN A 45 5.42 -4.66 -1.66
C ASN A 45 6.70 -5.50 -1.44
N LYS A 46 7.38 -5.87 -2.53
CA LYS A 46 8.60 -6.71 -2.49
C LYS A 46 9.66 -6.20 -1.51
N LYS A 47 9.76 -4.88 -1.37
CA LYS A 47 10.75 -4.25 -0.50
C LYS A 47 10.41 -4.42 0.98
N PHE A 48 9.12 -4.36 1.35
CA PHE A 48 8.68 -4.66 2.70
C PHE A 48 8.91 -6.15 3.06
N THR A 49 8.64 -7.08 2.14
CA THR A 49 8.90 -8.51 2.36
C THR A 49 10.38 -8.83 2.58
N SER A 50 11.30 -8.02 2.05
CA SER A 50 12.75 -8.19 2.25
C SER A 50 13.24 -7.79 3.65
N LEU A 51 12.37 -7.26 4.52
CA LEU A 51 12.69 -6.93 5.91
C LEU A 51 12.28 -8.04 6.90
N GLU A 52 11.51 -9.03 6.44
CA GLU A 52 11.08 -10.23 7.20
C GLU A 52 12.10 -11.36 7.03
#